data_AF-A0A938NJE2-F1
#
_entry.id   AF-A0A938NJE2-F1
#
_cell.length_a   1.000
_cell.length_b   1.000
_cell.length_c   1.000
_cell.angle_alpha   90.00
_cell.angle_beta   90.00
_cell.angle_gamma   90.00
#
_symmetry.space_group_name_H-M   'P 1'
#
loop_
_entity.id
_entity.type
_entity.pdbx_description
1 polymer ?
#
loop_
_entity_poly.entity_id
_entity_poly.type
_entity_poly.pdbx_seq_one_letter_code
_entity_poly.pdbx_strand_id
1 'polypeptide(L)'
;MKRRLAPHKAFRSRLPLLLALALPLALACAESPAPPGDDNHAPQVVSIGIAGGKPVIAAGTLNVLLQAVTSDIDGDALSLTWSGPGSFHNVDNVAKTVRWDVPAGQYGELTVTCTASDGVATGSKARDIPVGRALTTLDYGIQVGNQVTWSPDEAPFYVMLSDVEIPNGVELLVSCTASDSLTIWCDSNTRLTVGGSLTVAGSASYDVVFRHYGAGSSAPGLWDGIYFASSGGSLSMSQCVLRNAAVGLNLELGTGTGAALTSSGIFDCSDAIKLGFGELSLSGCWFTGFGTGIVADFDATLTVANCNFDESSGEAIMVRGGAGGSCSGSYFGLDLASPVIAQAGGGRLICHGNRFFGSGTAFLVGAGYGVNPEPLDARCNWWGVDNINEAAIIARIMSSGGDPATLIYTPWQATPGAACGDDPPAVLVHVAVVFDERHPLWDEEPGGVDLSVMDDDGYPRLLVVTVEPQHDGFVHAYDWSASAGGTLFRNATVWPAGPGGTAYPGQSDDVNGSAIFCVPAGAGGETMSVTITDNWGAATGSATSFVY
;
A
#
# COMPACT_ATOMS: atom_id res chain seq x y z
N MET A 1 -29.47 -25.28 0.04
CA MET A 1 -28.59 -26.34 -0.47
C MET A 1 -28.18 -27.26 0.68
N LYS A 2 -28.72 -28.49 0.74
CA LYS A 2 -28.42 -29.50 1.77
C LYS A 2 -27.33 -30.45 1.25
N ARG A 3 -26.10 -30.36 1.76
CA ARG A 3 -25.04 -31.35 1.48
C ARG A 3 -25.15 -32.52 2.46
N ARG A 4 -25.26 -33.73 1.90
CA ARG A 4 -25.33 -35.02 2.61
C ARG A 4 -23.94 -35.42 3.09
N LEU A 5 -23.82 -35.76 4.38
CA LEU A 5 -22.70 -36.51 4.95
C LEU A 5 -22.88 -38.01 4.69
N ALA A 6 -21.82 -38.67 4.21
CA ALA A 6 -21.75 -40.11 4.04
C ALA A 6 -21.27 -40.79 5.34
N PRO A 7 -21.74 -42.01 5.69
CA PRO A 7 -21.33 -42.69 6.91
C PRO A 7 -20.04 -43.51 6.71
N HIS A 8 -19.09 -43.34 7.64
CA HIS A 8 -17.89 -44.16 7.75
C HIS A 8 -18.20 -45.58 8.22
N LYS A 9 -17.56 -46.55 7.55
CA LYS A 9 -17.66 -47.99 7.78
C LYS A 9 -17.03 -48.41 9.11
N ALA A 10 -17.74 -49.29 9.82
CA ALA A 10 -17.29 -49.99 11.01
C ALA A 10 -16.10 -50.92 10.71
N PHE A 11 -15.03 -50.81 11.49
CA PHE A 11 -13.90 -51.74 11.48
C PHE A 11 -14.18 -52.87 12.47
N ARG A 12 -14.29 -54.10 11.96
CA ARG A 12 -14.55 -55.32 12.74
C ARG A 12 -13.28 -55.79 13.43
N SER A 13 -13.43 -56.17 14.70
CA SER A 13 -12.46 -56.91 15.48
C SER A 13 -12.17 -58.29 14.87
N ARG A 14 -10.90 -58.70 14.89
CA ARG A 14 -10.49 -60.10 14.81
C ARG A 14 -9.34 -60.34 15.79
N LEU A 15 -9.72 -60.97 16.89
CA LEU A 15 -8.89 -61.67 17.86
C LEU A 15 -8.29 -62.92 17.19
N PRO A 16 -6.98 -63.20 17.30
CA PRO A 16 -6.47 -64.56 17.16
C PRO A 16 -6.11 -65.11 18.54
N LEU A 17 -6.89 -66.11 18.94
CA LEU A 17 -6.59 -67.11 19.94
C LEU A 17 -5.38 -67.94 19.47
N LEU A 18 -4.27 -67.96 20.22
CA LEU A 18 -3.13 -68.85 19.92
C LEU A 18 -2.48 -69.38 21.20
N LEU A 19 -2.97 -70.57 21.56
CA LEU A 19 -2.23 -71.77 21.96
C LEU A 19 -1.05 -71.61 22.95
N ALA A 20 -1.33 -71.99 24.20
CA ALA A 20 -0.33 -72.25 25.23
C ALA A 20 0.46 -73.55 24.92
N LEU A 21 1.78 -73.41 24.75
CA LEU A 21 2.73 -74.52 24.78
C LEU A 21 3.41 -74.51 26.15
N ALA A 22 3.12 -75.50 26.99
CA ALA A 22 3.80 -75.70 28.28
C ALA A 22 5.08 -76.51 28.05
N LEU A 23 6.24 -75.85 28.15
CA LEU A 23 7.57 -76.49 28.24
C LEU A 23 8.04 -76.45 29.71
N PRO A 24 8.47 -77.57 30.31
CA PRO A 24 9.13 -77.53 31.61
C PRO A 24 10.62 -77.22 31.40
N LEU A 25 11.00 -75.94 31.50
CA LEU A 25 12.40 -75.56 31.69
C LEU A 25 12.75 -75.72 33.18
N ALA A 26 13.58 -76.73 33.48
CA ALA A 26 14.31 -76.79 34.74
C ALA A 26 15.39 -75.69 34.72
N LEU A 27 15.04 -74.54 35.30
CA LEU A 27 15.96 -73.40 35.47
C LEU A 27 16.83 -73.65 36.70
N ALA A 28 18.12 -73.88 36.47
CA ALA A 28 19.13 -73.69 37.49
C ALA A 28 19.06 -72.22 37.94
N CYS A 29 18.87 -72.01 39.25
CA CYS A 29 18.98 -70.69 39.88
C CYS A 29 20.46 -70.26 39.85
N ALA A 30 20.94 -69.82 38.69
CA ALA A 30 22.03 -68.87 38.66
C ALA A 30 21.44 -67.56 39.17
N GLU A 31 22.00 -67.03 40.26
CA GLU A 31 21.69 -65.69 40.73
C GLU A 31 21.73 -64.75 39.52
N SER A 32 20.57 -64.17 39.20
CA SER A 32 20.49 -63.15 38.16
C SER A 32 21.58 -62.15 38.48
N PRO A 33 22.53 -61.86 37.56
CA PRO A 33 23.48 -60.79 37.78
C PRO A 33 22.66 -59.58 38.20
N ALA A 34 23.09 -58.93 39.29
CA ALA A 34 22.46 -57.70 39.74
C ALA A 34 22.30 -56.82 38.48
N PRO A 35 21.09 -56.30 38.20
CA PRO A 35 20.89 -55.46 37.04
C PRO A 35 22.01 -54.41 37.04
N PRO A 36 22.65 -54.15 35.89
CA PRO A 36 23.67 -53.11 35.82
C PRO A 36 23.09 -51.87 36.50
N GLY A 37 23.89 -51.23 37.37
CA GLY A 37 23.44 -50.05 38.11
C GLY A 37 22.77 -49.10 37.13
N ASP A 38 21.50 -48.83 37.37
CA ASP A 38 20.70 -47.97 36.50
C ASP A 38 21.21 -46.55 36.74
N ASP A 39 22.21 -46.16 35.96
CA ASP A 39 22.80 -44.83 36.02
C ASP A 39 21.76 -43.85 35.49
N ASN A 40 20.90 -43.34 36.37
CA ASN A 40 19.87 -42.35 36.07
C ASN A 40 20.49 -41.14 35.35
N HIS A 41 20.02 -40.85 34.15
CA HIS A 41 20.41 -39.71 33.34
C HIS A 41 19.52 -38.52 33.68
N ALA A 42 20.13 -37.35 33.95
CA ALA A 42 19.35 -36.16 34.23
C ALA A 42 18.46 -35.76 33.03
N PRO A 43 17.20 -35.36 33.26
CA PRO A 43 16.31 -34.91 32.19
C PRO A 43 16.83 -33.60 31.58
N GLN A 44 16.46 -33.34 30.33
CA GLN A 44 16.88 -32.14 29.60
C GLN A 44 15.69 -31.26 29.23
N VAL A 45 15.85 -29.95 29.41
CA VAL A 45 14.95 -28.95 28.82
C VAL A 45 15.57 -28.49 27.50
N VAL A 46 15.02 -28.95 26.39
CA VAL A 46 15.52 -28.70 25.03
C VAL A 46 15.23 -27.27 24.58
N SER A 47 14.02 -26.77 24.84
CA SER A 47 13.64 -25.39 24.50
C SER A 47 12.53 -24.87 25.40
N ILE A 48 12.45 -23.54 25.49
CA ILE A 48 11.32 -22.79 26.06
C ILE A 48 10.78 -21.93 24.93
N GLY A 49 9.46 -21.82 24.77
CA GLY A 49 8.78 -21.03 23.75
C GLY A 49 7.56 -20.29 24.32
N ILE A 50 7.18 -19.19 23.67
CA ILE A 50 5.91 -18.51 23.93
C ILE A 50 4.88 -19.14 22.99
N ALA A 51 3.80 -19.68 23.55
CA ALA A 51 2.74 -20.27 22.75
C ALA A 51 2.04 -19.21 21.89
N GLY A 52 1.69 -19.57 20.66
CA GLY A 52 1.06 -18.65 19.70
C GLY A 52 2.04 -17.85 18.84
N GLY A 53 3.35 -18.12 18.90
CA GLY A 53 4.33 -17.51 17.96
C GLY A 53 4.56 -16.01 18.17
N LYS A 54 4.23 -15.55 19.37
CA LYS A 54 4.24 -14.18 19.84
C LYS A 54 5.71 -13.66 19.99
N PRO A 55 6.23 -12.72 19.15
CA PRO A 55 7.65 -12.37 19.18
C PRO A 55 8.08 -11.50 20.37
N VAL A 56 7.21 -10.68 20.95
CA VAL A 56 7.52 -9.81 22.11
C VAL A 56 6.41 -9.82 23.15
N ILE A 57 6.58 -9.41 24.40
CA ILE A 57 5.44 -9.35 25.34
C ILE A 57 5.36 -7.98 25.96
N ALA A 58 4.16 -7.44 26.21
CA ALA A 58 4.04 -6.19 26.96
C ALA A 58 4.21 -6.45 28.47
N ALA A 59 4.92 -5.59 29.16
CA ALA A 59 4.97 -5.58 30.62
C ALA A 59 3.54 -5.55 31.19
N GLY A 60 3.29 -6.33 32.26
CA GLY A 60 1.95 -6.41 32.87
C GLY A 60 0.97 -7.36 32.18
N THR A 61 1.35 -7.99 31.05
CA THR A 61 0.51 -9.00 30.40
C THR A 61 0.28 -10.19 31.34
N LEU A 62 -0.98 -10.54 31.56
CA LEU A 62 -1.36 -11.68 32.39
C LEU A 62 -1.53 -12.95 31.55
N ASN A 63 -1.30 -14.11 32.16
CA ASN A 63 -1.55 -15.44 31.60
C ASN A 63 -0.84 -15.73 30.28
N VAL A 64 0.39 -15.22 30.09
CA VAL A 64 1.25 -15.60 28.96
C VAL A 64 1.52 -17.10 29.03
N LEU A 65 1.13 -17.84 27.99
CA LEU A 65 1.36 -19.28 27.96
C LEU A 65 2.78 -19.57 27.46
N LEU A 66 3.62 -20.10 28.35
CA LEU A 66 4.95 -20.62 28.01
C LEU A 66 4.87 -22.14 27.81
N GLN A 67 5.68 -22.66 26.90
CA GLN A 67 5.79 -24.09 26.62
C GLN A 67 7.26 -24.51 26.67
N ALA A 68 7.55 -25.65 27.29
CA ALA A 68 8.86 -26.29 27.25
C ALA A 68 8.83 -27.55 26.38
N VAL A 69 9.94 -27.81 25.68
CA VAL A 69 10.24 -29.12 25.11
C VAL A 69 11.25 -29.78 26.02
N THR A 70 10.94 -30.98 26.51
CA THR A 70 11.79 -31.74 27.43
C THR A 70 12.03 -33.14 26.90
N SER A 71 13.18 -33.72 27.24
CA SER A 71 13.52 -35.11 26.93
C SER A 71 14.15 -35.78 28.13
N ASP A 72 13.85 -37.06 28.29
CA ASP A 72 14.48 -37.95 29.24
C ASP A 72 14.72 -39.29 28.55
N ILE A 73 15.95 -39.78 28.63
CA ILE A 73 16.40 -40.99 27.94
C ILE A 73 15.96 -42.25 28.68
N ASP A 74 15.75 -42.16 29.99
CA ASP A 74 15.31 -43.27 30.83
C ASP A 74 13.78 -43.44 30.75
N GLY A 75 13.08 -42.41 30.27
CA GLY A 75 11.65 -42.42 30.01
C GLY A 75 10.79 -42.17 31.24
N ASP A 76 11.37 -41.54 32.27
CA ASP A 76 10.69 -41.26 33.52
C ASP A 76 9.66 -40.13 33.37
N ALA A 77 8.72 -40.12 34.32
CA ALA A 77 7.69 -39.11 34.38
C ALA A 77 8.28 -37.77 34.86
N LEU A 78 8.31 -36.78 33.96
CA LEU A 78 8.88 -35.47 34.29
C LEU A 78 7.90 -34.52 34.96
N SER A 79 8.34 -33.92 36.07
CA SER A 79 7.75 -32.75 36.70
C SER A 79 8.49 -31.48 36.28
N LEU A 80 7.76 -30.39 36.02
CA LEU A 80 8.35 -29.10 35.66
C LEU A 80 8.15 -28.04 36.74
N THR A 81 9.17 -27.23 36.96
CA THR A 81 9.11 -26.01 37.76
C THR A 81 9.63 -24.83 36.94
N TRP A 82 9.06 -23.65 37.19
CA TRP A 82 9.38 -22.43 36.45
C TRP A 82 9.75 -21.32 37.42
N SER A 83 10.75 -20.52 37.04
CA SER A 83 11.22 -19.38 37.81
C SER A 83 11.64 -18.22 36.91
N GLY A 84 11.68 -17.02 37.47
CA GLY A 84 11.96 -15.77 36.76
C GLY A 84 11.18 -14.61 37.39
N PRO A 85 11.26 -13.41 36.82
CA PRO A 85 10.44 -12.28 37.26
C PRO A 85 8.94 -12.54 37.06
N GLY A 86 8.09 -12.00 37.94
CA GLY A 86 6.64 -12.16 37.87
C GLY A 86 6.13 -13.38 38.63
N SER A 87 4.97 -13.90 38.22
CA SER A 87 4.37 -15.10 38.84
C SER A 87 4.01 -16.15 37.80
N PHE A 88 4.24 -17.41 38.15
CA PHE A 88 3.94 -18.57 37.32
C PHE A 88 2.78 -19.35 37.95
N HIS A 89 1.79 -19.69 37.12
CA HIS A 89 0.55 -20.35 37.55
C HIS A 89 0.31 -21.62 36.77
N ASN A 90 -0.24 -22.64 37.45
CA ASN A 90 -0.77 -23.88 36.88
C ASN A 90 0.09 -24.48 35.76
N VAL A 91 1.01 -25.36 36.15
CA VAL A 91 1.79 -26.14 35.19
C VAL A 91 0.94 -27.32 34.70
N ASP A 92 0.66 -27.35 33.41
CA ASP A 92 0.16 -28.56 32.76
C ASP A 92 1.37 -29.43 32.39
N ASN A 93 1.70 -30.40 33.25
CA ASN A 93 2.81 -31.32 33.03
C ASN A 93 2.59 -32.25 31.83
N VAL A 94 1.36 -32.41 31.33
CA VAL A 94 1.08 -33.20 30.12
C VAL A 94 1.37 -32.36 28.89
N ALA A 95 0.84 -31.13 28.84
CA ALA A 95 1.10 -30.21 27.74
C ALA A 95 2.49 -29.55 27.79
N LYS A 96 3.21 -29.71 28.92
CA LYS A 96 4.48 -29.05 29.25
C LYS A 96 4.37 -27.53 29.16
N THR A 97 3.28 -26.96 29.68
CA THR A 97 3.00 -25.53 29.65
C THR A 97 2.82 -24.91 31.03
N VAL A 98 3.03 -23.59 31.13
CA VAL A 98 2.76 -22.79 32.33
C VAL A 98 2.18 -21.43 31.93
N ARG A 99 1.37 -20.83 32.79
CA ARG A 99 0.93 -19.43 32.62
C ARG A 99 1.86 -18.51 33.39
N TRP A 100 2.30 -17.44 32.75
CA TRP A 100 3.20 -16.44 33.31
C TRP A 100 2.53 -15.07 33.32
N ASP A 101 2.49 -14.43 34.48
CA ASP A 101 2.10 -13.03 34.61
C ASP A 101 3.37 -12.17 34.62
N VAL A 102 3.53 -11.37 33.57
CA VAL A 102 4.69 -10.50 33.38
C VAL A 102 4.57 -9.30 34.33
N PRO A 103 5.64 -8.91 35.05
CA PRO A 103 5.60 -7.73 35.91
C PRO A 103 5.24 -6.45 35.14
N ALA A 104 4.37 -5.60 35.68
CA ALA A 104 3.88 -4.39 35.02
C ALA A 104 4.93 -3.28 34.80
N GLY A 105 6.03 -3.30 35.56
CA GLY A 105 7.08 -2.28 35.50
C GLY A 105 8.46 -2.83 35.10
N GLN A 106 8.53 -4.04 34.54
CA GLN A 106 9.79 -4.61 34.08
C GLN A 106 9.70 -4.92 32.58
N TYR A 107 10.68 -4.41 31.85
CA TYR A 107 10.83 -4.54 30.41
C TYR A 107 12.34 -4.66 30.09
N GLY A 108 12.66 -5.04 28.85
CA GLY A 108 13.95 -5.61 28.47
C GLY A 108 13.89 -7.12 28.36
N GLU A 109 15.07 -7.73 28.34
CA GLU A 109 15.21 -9.18 28.32
C GLU A 109 14.94 -9.75 29.72
N LEU A 110 13.78 -10.39 29.91
CA LEU A 110 13.45 -11.06 31.17
C LEU A 110 13.79 -12.55 31.07
N THR A 111 14.74 -13.01 31.89
CA THR A 111 15.15 -14.41 31.92
C THR A 111 14.13 -15.27 32.66
N VAL A 112 13.57 -16.26 31.95
CA VAL A 112 12.72 -17.31 32.52
C VAL A 112 13.46 -18.65 32.46
N THR A 113 13.44 -19.39 33.57
CA THR A 113 14.06 -20.71 33.69
C THR A 113 13.00 -21.78 33.88
N CYS A 114 13.08 -22.83 33.07
CA CYS A 114 12.33 -24.07 33.28
C CYS A 114 13.28 -25.14 33.79
N THR A 115 12.87 -25.87 34.83
CA THR A 115 13.60 -27.02 35.39
C THR A 115 12.73 -28.25 35.33
N ALA A 116 13.22 -29.30 34.68
CA ALA A 116 12.61 -30.62 34.64
C ALA A 116 13.24 -31.52 35.71
N SER A 117 12.44 -32.36 36.36
CA SER A 117 12.90 -33.39 37.30
C SER A 117 12.17 -34.70 37.07
N ASP A 118 12.94 -35.79 37.07
CA ASP A 118 12.50 -37.21 37.04
C ASP A 118 12.25 -37.77 38.47
N GLY A 119 12.54 -36.99 39.52
CA GLY A 119 12.47 -37.40 40.93
C GLY A 119 13.81 -37.79 41.56
N VAL A 120 14.86 -37.99 40.77
CA VAL A 120 16.23 -38.31 41.20
C VAL A 120 17.21 -37.19 40.82
N ALA A 121 17.15 -36.75 39.58
CA ALA A 121 17.96 -35.70 38.99
C ALA A 121 17.11 -34.54 38.45
N THR A 122 17.81 -33.48 38.04
CA THR A 122 17.19 -32.28 37.48
C THR A 122 18.02 -31.72 36.34
N GLY A 123 17.36 -31.16 35.34
CA GLY A 123 17.99 -30.34 34.32
C GLY A 123 17.21 -29.07 34.05
N SER A 124 17.92 -27.99 33.76
CA SER A 124 17.33 -26.65 33.61
C SER A 124 17.77 -25.98 32.32
N LYS A 125 16.91 -25.10 31.80
CA LYS A 125 17.25 -24.18 30.72
C LYS A 125 16.68 -22.80 31.02
N ALA A 126 17.50 -21.78 30.82
CA ALA A 126 17.09 -20.39 30.84
C ALA A 126 16.78 -19.92 29.42
N ARG A 127 15.84 -18.99 29.30
CA ARG A 127 15.54 -18.26 28.06
C ARG A 127 15.24 -16.81 28.41
N ASP A 128 15.89 -15.90 27.70
CA ASP A 128 15.55 -14.49 27.71
C ASP A 128 14.32 -14.26 26.82
N ILE A 129 13.36 -13.52 27.37
CA ILE A 129 12.11 -13.17 26.71
C ILE A 129 12.07 -11.65 26.56
N PRO A 130 11.97 -11.12 25.32
CA PRO A 130 11.88 -9.69 25.09
C PRO A 130 10.53 -9.16 25.59
N VAL A 131 10.58 -8.30 26.61
CA VAL A 131 9.40 -7.62 27.17
C VAL A 131 9.49 -6.12 26.90
N GLY A 132 8.46 -5.55 26.28
CA GLY A 132 8.38 -4.12 25.98
C GLY A 132 7.50 -3.40 26.97
N ARG A 133 7.61 -2.07 27.01
CA ARG A 133 6.71 -1.25 27.80
C ARG A 133 5.32 -1.27 27.17
N ALA A 134 4.31 -1.67 27.95
CA ALA A 134 2.92 -1.58 27.50
C ALA A 134 2.54 -0.11 27.35
N LEU A 135 1.87 0.23 26.24
CA LEU A 135 1.21 1.51 26.06
C LEU A 135 -0.27 1.33 26.39
N THR A 136 -0.72 2.00 27.43
CA THR A 136 -2.12 1.98 27.87
C THR A 136 -2.67 3.39 27.92
N THR A 137 -3.99 3.55 27.80
CA THR A 137 -4.65 4.85 27.96
C THR A 137 -4.33 5.52 29.32
N LEU A 138 -4.02 4.73 30.35
CA LEU A 138 -3.63 5.22 31.67
C LEU A 138 -2.25 5.88 31.70
N ASP A 139 -1.33 5.51 30.80
CA ASP A 139 -0.02 6.16 30.69
C ASP A 139 -0.14 7.63 30.25
N TYR A 140 -1.26 8.00 29.63
CA TYR A 140 -1.53 9.34 29.10
C TYR A 140 -2.48 10.15 29.98
N GLY A 141 -3.41 9.49 30.69
CA GLY A 141 -4.43 10.17 31.51
C GLY A 141 -3.91 10.88 32.77
N ILE A 142 -2.64 10.69 33.15
CA ILE A 142 -2.05 11.24 34.39
C ILE A 142 -0.86 12.18 34.10
N GLN A 143 -0.47 12.39 32.84
CA GLN A 143 0.74 13.19 32.57
C GLN A 143 0.60 14.67 32.98
N VAL A 144 1.57 15.09 33.78
CA VAL A 144 1.80 16.47 34.24
C VAL A 144 2.71 17.14 33.21
N GLY A 145 2.15 17.59 32.08
CA GLY A 145 2.95 18.26 31.05
C GLY A 145 2.27 18.32 29.68
N ASN A 146 2.90 19.04 28.76
CA ASN A 146 2.42 19.19 27.38
C ASN A 146 3.17 18.27 26.40
N GLN A 147 3.97 17.32 26.90
CA GLN A 147 4.81 16.45 26.07
C GLN A 147 4.98 15.06 26.69
N VAL A 148 4.83 14.02 25.85
CA VAL A 148 5.11 12.61 26.13
C VAL A 148 6.31 12.20 25.28
N THR A 149 7.25 11.41 25.81
CA THR A 149 8.39 10.89 25.04
C THR A 149 8.36 9.36 24.97
N TRP A 150 8.60 8.79 23.80
CA TRP A 150 8.94 7.38 23.61
C TRP A 150 10.34 7.27 23.03
N SER A 151 11.25 6.59 23.74
CA SER A 151 12.64 6.46 23.32
C SER A 151 13.30 5.16 23.82
N PRO A 152 14.36 4.67 23.16
CA PRO A 152 15.17 3.56 23.65
C PRO A 152 15.76 3.77 25.06
N ASP A 153 15.99 5.03 25.46
CA ASP A 153 16.48 5.37 26.80
C ASP A 153 15.44 5.07 27.89
N GLU A 154 14.14 5.13 27.56
CA GLU A 154 13.06 4.78 28.48
C GLU A 154 12.71 3.30 28.45
N ALA A 155 12.64 2.69 27.26
CA ALA A 155 12.34 1.28 27.06
C ALA A 155 12.91 0.79 25.72
N PRO A 156 13.39 -0.46 25.63
CA PRO A 156 14.00 -0.98 24.40
C PRO A 156 13.01 -1.07 23.23
N PHE A 157 11.72 -1.24 23.54
CA PHE A 157 10.61 -1.14 22.60
C PHE A 157 9.29 -0.98 23.34
N TYR A 158 8.25 -0.57 22.61
CA TYR A 158 6.90 -0.36 23.14
C TYR A 158 5.90 -1.34 22.52
N VAL A 159 4.83 -1.64 23.24
CA VAL A 159 3.75 -2.53 22.79
C VAL A 159 2.40 -1.88 23.01
N MET A 160 1.71 -1.55 21.92
CA MET A 160 0.37 -0.99 21.92
C MET A 160 -0.65 -2.14 21.89
N LEU A 161 -1.25 -2.41 23.06
CA LEU A 161 -2.24 -3.49 23.25
C LEU A 161 -3.70 -3.03 23.07
N SER A 162 -3.92 -1.73 23.08
CA SER A 162 -5.21 -1.07 22.88
C SER A 162 -5.00 0.21 22.10
N ASP A 163 -6.09 0.86 21.71
CA ASP A 163 -6.00 2.22 21.19
C ASP A 163 -5.28 3.14 22.18
N VAL A 164 -4.46 4.03 21.62
CA VAL A 164 -3.74 5.07 22.32
C VAL A 164 -4.23 6.41 21.80
N GLU A 165 -4.60 7.32 22.70
CA GLU A 165 -5.04 8.66 22.35
C GLU A 165 -4.08 9.69 22.94
N ILE A 166 -3.53 10.53 22.08
CA ILE A 166 -2.73 11.70 22.46
C ILE A 166 -3.69 12.90 22.48
N PRO A 167 -3.99 13.47 23.66
CA PRO A 167 -4.95 14.57 23.76
C PRO A 167 -4.51 15.83 23.01
N ASN A 168 -5.46 16.71 22.72
CA ASN A 168 -5.17 18.03 22.18
C ASN A 168 -4.25 18.83 23.13
N GLY A 169 -3.31 19.58 22.55
CA GLY A 169 -2.31 20.37 23.28
C GLY A 169 -1.13 19.57 23.83
N VAL A 170 -1.10 18.24 23.63
CA VAL A 170 0.01 17.36 24.02
C VAL A 170 0.82 16.99 22.78
N GLU A 171 2.14 17.10 22.85
CA GLU A 171 3.05 16.57 21.85
C GLU A 171 3.50 15.16 22.23
N LEU A 172 3.37 14.20 21.32
CA LEU A 172 4.07 12.93 21.41
C LEU A 172 5.39 13.03 20.64
N LEU A 173 6.52 12.93 21.34
CA LEU A 173 7.85 12.81 20.77
C LEU A 173 8.27 11.34 20.74
N VAL A 174 8.56 10.81 19.56
CA VAL A 174 9.06 9.45 19.37
C VAL A 174 10.42 9.54 18.70
N SER A 175 11.48 9.05 19.35
CA SER A 175 12.83 9.20 18.81
C SER A 175 13.65 7.94 18.95
N CYS A 176 14.50 7.67 17.96
CA CYS A 176 15.60 6.72 18.13
C CYS A 176 16.75 7.38 18.93
N THR A 177 17.76 6.61 19.33
CA THR A 177 19.01 7.17 19.85
C THR A 177 20.07 7.19 18.74
N ALA A 178 21.28 7.66 19.05
CA ALA A 178 22.42 7.58 18.15
C ALA A 178 22.96 6.14 17.96
N SER A 179 22.43 5.15 18.69
CA SER A 179 22.91 3.76 18.68
C SER A 179 21.83 2.72 18.42
N ASP A 180 20.55 3.06 18.58
CA ASP A 180 19.46 2.09 18.60
C ASP A 180 18.20 2.60 17.89
N SER A 181 17.64 1.75 17.02
CA SER A 181 16.31 1.93 16.43
C SER A 181 15.23 1.74 17.50
N LEU A 182 14.08 2.39 17.32
CA LEU A 182 12.92 2.18 18.20
C LEU A 182 11.85 1.40 17.46
N THR A 183 11.35 0.31 18.05
CA THR A 183 10.18 -0.41 17.53
C THR A 183 8.97 -0.21 18.43
N ILE A 184 7.83 0.10 17.82
CA ILE A 184 6.51 0.14 18.44
C ILE A 184 5.69 -0.99 17.82
N TRP A 185 5.33 -1.96 18.65
CA TRP A 185 4.57 -3.13 18.25
C TRP A 185 3.09 -2.90 18.47
N CYS A 186 2.32 -2.94 17.39
CA CYS A 186 0.87 -2.71 17.41
C CYS A 186 0.14 -4.06 17.41
N ASP A 187 -0.75 -4.27 18.38
CA ASP A 187 -1.66 -5.43 18.37
C ASP A 187 -2.79 -5.22 17.33
N SER A 188 -3.55 -6.28 17.06
CA SER A 188 -4.59 -6.23 16.04
C SER A 188 -5.71 -5.24 16.36
N ASN A 189 -6.13 -4.48 15.34
CA ASN A 189 -7.14 -3.42 15.43
C ASN A 189 -6.81 -2.30 16.41
N THR A 190 -5.54 -2.12 16.76
CA THR A 190 -5.12 -0.98 17.59
C THR A 190 -4.84 0.24 16.71
N ARG A 191 -5.15 1.42 17.23
CA ARG A 191 -4.95 2.71 16.58
C ARG A 191 -4.21 3.68 17.49
N LEU A 192 -3.29 4.46 16.91
CA LEU A 192 -2.74 5.65 17.55
C LEU A 192 -3.52 6.88 17.08
N THR A 193 -4.37 7.44 17.94
CA THR A 193 -5.12 8.67 17.68
C THR A 193 -4.36 9.87 18.22
N VAL A 194 -4.07 10.84 17.37
CA VAL A 194 -3.33 12.06 17.72
C VAL A 194 -4.26 13.26 17.60
N GLY A 195 -4.73 13.74 18.76
CA GLY A 195 -5.45 15.01 18.89
C GLY A 195 -4.55 16.21 19.13
N GLY A 196 -3.28 16.00 19.53
CA GLY A 196 -2.24 17.01 19.68
C GLY A 196 -1.20 16.95 18.55
N SER A 197 0.08 17.07 18.86
CA SER A 197 1.17 16.98 17.87
C SER A 197 1.91 15.64 17.94
N LEU A 198 2.51 15.22 16.83
CA LEU A 198 3.40 14.06 16.78
C LEU A 198 4.70 14.45 16.08
N THR A 199 5.81 14.22 16.76
CA THR A 199 7.15 14.36 16.21
C THR A 199 7.83 12.99 16.27
N VAL A 200 8.17 12.42 15.11
CA VAL A 200 8.93 11.18 14.99
C VAL A 200 10.30 11.48 14.40
N ALA A 201 11.35 11.26 15.20
CA ALA A 201 12.73 11.57 14.85
C ALA A 201 13.59 10.30 14.82
N GLY A 202 13.63 9.63 13.66
CA GLY A 202 14.65 8.64 13.33
C GLY A 202 15.94 9.28 12.77
N SER A 203 16.88 8.44 12.37
CA SER A 203 18.13 8.84 11.71
C SER A 203 18.42 7.92 10.52
N ALA A 204 19.35 8.31 9.64
CA ALA A 204 19.72 7.48 8.48
C ALA A 204 20.31 6.10 8.85
N SER A 205 20.69 5.89 10.11
CA SER A 205 21.21 4.60 10.60
C SER A 205 20.22 3.86 11.50
N TYR A 206 19.19 4.54 12.01
CA TYR A 206 18.29 4.02 13.02
C TYR A 206 16.88 4.55 12.81
N ASP A 207 15.98 3.65 12.43
CA ASP A 207 14.59 4.00 12.16
C ASP A 207 13.75 3.99 13.45
N VAL A 208 12.64 4.72 13.39
CA VAL A 208 11.48 4.45 14.26
C VAL A 208 10.50 3.58 13.46
N VAL A 209 10.16 2.40 13.98
CA VAL A 209 9.34 1.41 13.26
C VAL A 209 8.03 1.15 13.99
N PHE A 210 6.90 1.46 13.38
CA PHE A 210 5.57 1.02 13.80
C PHE A 210 5.17 -0.20 12.98
N ARG A 211 4.91 -1.32 13.63
CA ARG A 211 4.55 -2.55 12.92
C ARG A 211 3.65 -3.46 13.73
N HIS A 212 2.90 -4.31 13.03
CA HIS A 212 2.09 -5.33 13.69
C HIS A 212 2.95 -6.35 14.41
N TYR A 213 2.40 -6.82 15.53
CA TYR A 213 2.96 -7.84 16.40
C TYR A 213 3.29 -9.18 15.70
N GLY A 214 2.62 -9.53 14.60
CA GLY A 214 2.80 -10.74 13.80
C GLY A 214 3.88 -10.61 12.71
N ALA A 215 5.05 -10.07 13.08
CA ALA A 215 6.24 -9.67 12.30
C ALA A 215 6.62 -10.40 10.99
N GLY A 216 6.08 -11.57 10.70
CA GLY A 216 6.37 -12.34 9.49
C GLY A 216 5.34 -12.19 8.37
N SER A 217 4.26 -11.44 8.59
CA SER A 217 3.23 -11.23 7.58
C SER A 217 3.46 -9.94 6.80
N SER A 218 3.50 -10.01 5.48
CA SER A 218 3.33 -8.84 4.59
C SER A 218 1.86 -8.50 4.35
N ALA A 219 0.94 -9.12 5.11
CA ALA A 219 -0.48 -8.80 4.97
C ALA A 219 -0.76 -7.37 5.44
N PRO A 220 -1.51 -6.58 4.66
CA PRO A 220 -2.02 -5.29 5.09
C PRO A 220 -3.19 -5.43 6.08
N GLY A 221 -3.54 -4.34 6.76
CA GLY A 221 -4.73 -4.29 7.62
C GLY A 221 -4.62 -5.07 8.93
N LEU A 222 -3.40 -5.33 9.42
CA LEU A 222 -3.20 -6.05 10.68
C LEU A 222 -3.40 -5.16 11.91
N TRP A 223 -3.34 -3.83 11.75
CA TRP A 223 -3.68 -2.80 12.76
C TRP A 223 -4.22 -1.56 12.04
N ASP A 224 -4.76 -0.58 12.76
CA ASP A 224 -5.53 0.50 12.13
C ASP A 224 -4.69 1.67 11.62
N GLY A 225 -3.44 1.81 12.10
CA GLY A 225 -2.53 2.89 11.74
C GLY A 225 -2.53 4.08 12.70
N ILE A 226 -2.05 5.22 12.20
CA ILE A 226 -2.02 6.49 12.93
C ILE A 226 -3.11 7.41 12.37
N TYR A 227 -3.97 7.92 13.25
CA TYR A 227 -5.08 8.80 12.90
C TYR A 227 -4.92 10.17 13.55
N PHE A 228 -4.96 11.23 12.74
CA PHE A 228 -5.00 12.62 13.22
C PHE A 228 -6.43 13.10 13.21
N ALA A 229 -6.93 13.44 14.40
CA ALA A 229 -8.23 14.07 14.53
C ALA A 229 -8.19 15.51 14.00
N SER A 230 -9.33 16.06 13.58
CA SER A 230 -9.42 17.37 12.94
C SER A 230 -9.13 18.58 13.83
N SER A 231 -9.06 18.38 15.13
CA SER A 231 -8.51 19.36 16.08
C SER A 231 -6.99 19.24 16.28
N GLY A 232 -6.33 18.37 15.51
CA GLY A 232 -4.93 17.97 15.64
C GLY A 232 -3.92 19.11 15.49
N GLY A 233 -2.78 18.94 16.13
CA GLY A 233 -1.57 19.76 15.99
C GLY A 233 -0.77 19.39 14.74
N SER A 234 0.55 19.61 14.80
CA SER A 234 1.46 19.36 13.67
C SER A 234 1.93 17.90 13.63
N LEU A 235 2.19 17.39 12.43
CA LEU A 235 2.85 16.11 12.20
C LEU A 235 4.24 16.34 11.58
N SER A 236 5.29 15.83 12.22
CA SER A 236 6.63 15.76 11.63
C SER A 236 7.18 14.35 11.81
N MET A 237 7.53 13.68 10.71
CA MET A 237 8.13 12.35 10.73
C MET A 237 9.37 12.32 9.84
N SER A 238 10.49 11.88 10.39
CA SER A 238 11.72 11.63 9.64
C SER A 238 12.27 10.25 9.93
N GLN A 239 12.69 9.51 8.91
CA GLN A 239 13.28 8.16 9.07
C GLN A 239 12.37 7.25 9.91
N CYS A 240 11.08 7.30 9.60
CA CYS A 240 10.05 6.48 10.22
C CYS A 240 9.56 5.42 9.24
N VAL A 241 9.23 4.24 9.75
CA VAL A 241 8.70 3.11 8.99
C VAL A 241 7.34 2.71 9.55
N LEU A 242 6.30 2.74 8.72
CA LEU A 242 4.97 2.22 9.04
C LEU A 242 4.74 0.92 8.26
N ARG A 243 4.33 -0.16 8.92
CA ARG A 243 4.09 -1.45 8.26
C ARG A 243 2.75 -2.08 8.63
N ASN A 244 2.12 -2.77 7.67
CA ASN A 244 0.98 -3.66 7.90
C ASN A 244 -0.29 -2.98 8.43
N ALA A 245 -0.42 -1.67 8.26
CA ALA A 245 -1.61 -0.94 8.70
C ALA A 245 -2.77 -1.10 7.72
N ALA A 246 -4.00 -0.89 8.18
CA ALA A 246 -5.15 -0.72 7.33
C ALA A 246 -5.02 0.61 6.58
N VAL A 247 -4.75 1.69 7.31
CA VAL A 247 -4.35 2.97 6.72
C VAL A 247 -3.08 3.42 7.41
N GLY A 248 -1.95 3.54 6.72
CA GLY A 248 -0.67 3.92 7.35
C GLY A 248 -0.81 5.22 8.15
N LEU A 249 -1.22 6.29 7.46
CA LEU A 249 -1.58 7.58 8.04
C LEU A 249 -2.97 8.02 7.57
N ASN A 250 -3.85 8.34 8.51
CA ASN A 250 -5.14 8.96 8.21
C ASN A 250 -5.17 10.38 8.81
N LEU A 251 -5.11 11.38 7.94
CA LEU A 251 -4.92 12.78 8.27
C LEU A 251 -6.21 13.56 8.00
N GLU A 252 -6.95 13.89 9.06
CA GLU A 252 -8.09 14.81 8.98
C GLU A 252 -7.71 16.21 9.46
N LEU A 253 -6.48 16.65 9.20
CA LEU A 253 -5.87 17.86 9.75
C LEU A 253 -6.72 19.12 9.54
N GLY A 254 -6.78 20.00 10.54
CA GLY A 254 -7.43 21.30 10.38
C GLY A 254 -6.81 22.14 9.25
N THR A 255 -7.55 23.12 8.74
CA THR A 255 -7.00 24.04 7.74
C THR A 255 -5.82 24.82 8.33
N GLY A 256 -4.69 24.85 7.62
CA GLY A 256 -3.47 25.56 8.04
C GLY A 256 -2.52 24.78 8.96
N THR A 257 -2.82 23.53 9.32
CA THR A 257 -1.84 22.63 9.93
C THR A 257 -1.10 21.83 8.86
N GLY A 258 0.24 21.84 8.94
CA GLY A 258 1.09 21.08 8.04
C GLY A 258 1.52 19.75 8.63
N ALA A 259 1.54 18.72 7.79
CA ALA A 259 2.20 17.45 8.02
C ALA A 259 3.42 17.34 7.11
N ALA A 260 4.52 16.83 7.65
CA ALA A 260 5.73 16.59 6.89
C ALA A 260 6.27 15.18 7.16
N LEU A 261 6.49 14.40 6.11
CA LEU A 261 7.24 13.16 6.14
C LEU A 261 8.49 13.31 5.30
N THR A 262 9.65 12.99 5.87
CA THR A 262 10.94 13.05 5.17
C THR A 262 11.67 11.72 5.32
N SER A 263 12.18 11.17 4.21
CA SER A 263 12.96 9.92 4.20
C SER A 263 12.32 8.80 5.02
N SER A 264 11.00 8.66 4.92
CA SER A 264 10.20 7.72 5.71
C SER A 264 9.57 6.69 4.79
N GLY A 265 9.29 5.50 5.29
CA GLY A 265 8.72 4.40 4.52
C GLY A 265 7.34 3.95 5.01
N ILE A 266 6.44 3.63 4.09
CA ILE A 266 5.14 2.99 4.37
C ILE A 266 5.05 1.71 3.54
N PHE A 267 4.95 0.57 4.23
CA PHE A 267 5.05 -0.76 3.64
C PHE A 267 3.81 -1.59 3.95
N ASP A 268 3.38 -2.41 3.00
CA ASP A 268 2.41 -3.47 3.24
C ASP A 268 1.09 -2.94 3.85
N CYS A 269 0.58 -1.78 3.42
CA CYS A 269 -0.63 -1.16 3.99
C CYS A 269 -1.83 -1.23 3.03
N SER A 270 -3.07 -1.35 3.53
CA SER A 270 -4.23 -1.37 2.60
C SER A 270 -4.36 -0.02 1.90
N ASP A 271 -4.22 1.07 2.65
CA ASP A 271 -4.01 2.41 2.11
C ASP A 271 -2.76 3.01 2.79
N ALA A 272 -1.84 3.62 2.07
CA ALA A 272 -0.63 4.17 2.69
C ALA A 272 -0.95 5.47 3.44
N ILE A 273 -1.59 6.44 2.76
CA ILE A 273 -1.97 7.73 3.33
C ILE A 273 -3.38 8.14 2.86
N LYS A 274 -4.21 8.60 3.80
CA LYS A 274 -5.43 9.35 3.53
C LYS A 274 -5.28 10.76 4.08
N LEU A 275 -5.57 11.76 3.26
CA LEU A 275 -5.48 13.18 3.58
C LEU A 275 -6.82 13.82 3.24
N GLY A 276 -7.63 14.09 4.25
CA GLY A 276 -8.92 14.75 4.08
C GLY A 276 -8.81 16.27 3.99
N PHE A 277 -7.95 16.89 4.80
CA PHE A 277 -7.81 18.34 4.87
C PHE A 277 -6.38 18.71 5.27
N GLY A 278 -6.02 19.99 5.12
CA GLY A 278 -4.71 20.52 5.52
C GLY A 278 -3.61 20.33 4.47
N GLU A 279 -2.36 20.49 4.88
CA GLU A 279 -1.20 20.39 3.98
C GLU A 279 -0.34 19.18 4.33
N LEU A 280 0.09 18.41 3.33
CA LEU A 280 1.02 17.29 3.49
C LEU A 280 2.22 17.45 2.55
N SER A 281 3.42 17.49 3.11
CA SER A 281 4.69 17.47 2.38
C SER A 281 5.41 16.14 2.56
N LEU A 282 5.71 15.46 1.46
CA LEU A 282 6.44 14.21 1.41
C LEU A 282 7.76 14.43 0.66
N SER A 283 8.88 14.06 1.28
CA SER A 283 10.20 14.20 0.64
C SER A 283 11.05 12.96 0.83
N GLY A 284 11.51 12.33 -0.25
CA GLY A 284 12.40 11.17 -0.15
C GLY A 284 11.75 9.93 0.48
N CYS A 285 10.43 9.86 0.52
CA CYS A 285 9.69 8.75 1.13
C CYS A 285 9.62 7.51 0.22
N TRP A 286 9.45 6.34 0.83
CA TRP A 286 9.30 5.05 0.15
C TRP A 286 7.93 4.44 0.43
N PHE A 287 7.22 4.01 -0.60
CA PHE A 287 5.94 3.34 -0.50
C PHE A 287 6.04 1.99 -1.22
N THR A 288 5.66 0.89 -0.58
CA THR A 288 5.65 -0.43 -1.24
C THR A 288 4.61 -1.39 -0.66
N GLY A 289 4.12 -2.32 -1.46
CA GLY A 289 3.19 -3.37 -1.03
C GLY A 289 1.82 -2.84 -0.60
N PHE A 290 1.35 -1.74 -1.19
CA PHE A 290 0.12 -1.08 -0.75
C PHE A 290 -1.10 -1.36 -1.64
N GLY A 291 -2.30 -1.22 -1.09
CA GLY A 291 -3.52 -1.09 -1.88
C GLY A 291 -3.54 0.25 -2.60
N THR A 292 -4.05 1.29 -1.95
CA THR A 292 -3.95 2.67 -2.46
C THR A 292 -2.76 3.37 -1.82
N GLY A 293 -1.98 4.14 -2.58
CA GLY A 293 -0.84 4.90 -2.05
C GLY A 293 -1.33 6.09 -1.26
N ILE A 294 -1.52 7.23 -1.92
CA ILE A 294 -1.97 8.47 -1.30
C ILE A 294 -3.37 8.81 -1.81
N VAL A 295 -4.30 9.10 -0.90
CA VAL A 295 -5.62 9.65 -1.22
C VAL A 295 -5.72 11.03 -0.61
N ALA A 296 -5.66 12.07 -1.44
CA ALA A 296 -5.98 13.45 -1.06
C ALA A 296 -7.41 13.78 -1.50
N ASP A 297 -8.20 14.34 -0.58
CA ASP A 297 -9.62 14.66 -0.81
C ASP A 297 -9.94 16.08 -0.32
N PHE A 298 -11.15 16.55 -0.60
CA PHE A 298 -11.66 17.89 -0.21
C PHE A 298 -10.66 19.01 -0.56
N ASP A 299 -10.38 19.94 0.36
CA ASP A 299 -9.45 21.06 0.14
C ASP A 299 -8.00 20.75 0.57
N ALA A 300 -7.60 19.49 0.54
CA ALA A 300 -6.25 19.09 0.92
C ALA A 300 -5.19 19.62 -0.07
N THR A 301 -4.01 20.00 0.44
CA THR A 301 -2.84 20.35 -0.38
C THR A 301 -1.73 19.32 -0.20
N LEU A 302 -1.31 18.69 -1.29
CA LEU A 302 -0.31 17.64 -1.30
C LEU A 302 0.96 18.08 -2.05
N THR A 303 2.13 17.95 -1.42
CA THR A 303 3.43 18.12 -2.07
C THR A 303 4.21 16.82 -1.96
N VAL A 304 4.57 16.21 -3.10
CA VAL A 304 5.35 14.98 -3.18
C VAL A 304 6.64 15.26 -3.93
N ALA A 305 7.79 14.98 -3.31
CA ALA A 305 9.09 15.25 -3.90
C ALA A 305 10.06 14.09 -3.69
N ASN A 306 10.66 13.59 -4.78
CA ASN A 306 11.68 12.54 -4.75
C ASN A 306 11.22 11.27 -4.00
N CYS A 307 9.94 10.93 -4.07
CA CYS A 307 9.40 9.73 -3.45
C CYS A 307 9.54 8.51 -4.37
N ASN A 308 9.57 7.33 -3.78
CA ASN A 308 9.54 6.05 -4.50
C ASN A 308 8.22 5.34 -4.20
N PHE A 309 7.45 5.01 -5.23
CA PHE A 309 6.25 4.21 -5.16
C PHE A 309 6.49 2.91 -5.92
N ASP A 310 6.43 1.78 -5.21
CA ASP A 310 6.71 0.46 -5.74
C ASP A 310 5.60 -0.53 -5.37
N GLU A 311 5.44 -1.62 -6.11
CA GLU A 311 4.54 -2.75 -5.77
C GLU A 311 3.13 -2.34 -5.26
N SER A 312 2.39 -1.49 -5.97
CA SER A 312 1.02 -1.11 -5.61
C SER A 312 -0.03 -1.98 -6.28
N SER A 313 -1.12 -2.29 -5.58
CA SER A 313 -2.30 -2.97 -6.14
C SER A 313 -3.43 -2.04 -6.58
N GLY A 314 -3.39 -0.78 -6.15
CA GLY A 314 -4.26 0.32 -6.56
C GLY A 314 -3.44 1.54 -7.01
N GLU A 315 -4.06 2.71 -6.98
CA GLU A 315 -3.46 3.97 -7.42
C GLU A 315 -2.34 4.44 -6.49
N ALA A 316 -1.23 4.94 -7.04
CA ALA A 316 -0.13 5.47 -6.22
C ALA A 316 -0.50 6.84 -5.61
N ILE A 317 -1.15 7.71 -6.39
CA ILE A 317 -1.67 8.99 -5.91
C ILE A 317 -3.07 9.22 -6.49
N MET A 318 -4.04 9.52 -5.64
CA MET A 318 -5.39 9.90 -6.01
C MET A 318 -5.74 11.24 -5.37
N VAL A 319 -6.16 12.21 -6.18
CA VAL A 319 -6.50 13.58 -5.76
C VAL A 319 -7.95 13.87 -6.14
N ARG A 320 -8.79 14.24 -5.17
CA ARG A 320 -10.23 14.40 -5.35
C ARG A 320 -10.81 15.62 -4.64
N GLY A 321 -12.02 16.03 -5.03
CA GLY A 321 -12.87 16.89 -4.19
C GLY A 321 -12.39 18.33 -4.01
N GLY A 322 -11.59 18.87 -4.94
CA GLY A 322 -10.93 20.17 -4.83
C GLY A 322 -9.47 20.11 -4.38
N ALA A 323 -8.96 18.91 -4.07
CA ALA A 323 -7.63 18.77 -3.51
C ALA A 323 -6.57 19.18 -4.54
N GLY A 324 -5.55 19.87 -4.07
CA GLY A 324 -4.50 20.47 -4.90
C GLY A 324 -3.13 19.88 -4.59
N GLY A 325 -2.15 20.09 -5.48
CA GLY A 325 -0.79 19.72 -5.14
C GLY A 325 0.26 19.79 -6.23
N SER A 326 1.46 19.35 -5.87
CA SER A 326 2.55 19.08 -6.79
C SER A 326 3.20 17.73 -6.50
N CYS A 327 3.68 17.07 -7.55
CA CYS A 327 4.42 15.82 -7.50
C CYS A 327 5.65 15.93 -8.41
N SER A 328 6.85 15.84 -7.84
CA SER A 328 8.07 16.04 -8.60
C SER A 328 9.21 15.10 -8.25
N GLY A 329 10.08 14.81 -9.24
CA GLY A 329 11.27 14.00 -9.04
C GLY A 329 11.03 12.55 -8.56
N SER A 330 9.76 12.10 -8.54
CA SER A 330 9.37 10.84 -7.92
C SER A 330 9.50 9.68 -8.90
N TYR A 331 9.70 8.49 -8.37
CA TYR A 331 9.76 7.24 -9.10
C TYR A 331 8.49 6.43 -8.83
N PHE A 332 7.91 5.88 -9.89
CA PHE A 332 6.74 5.01 -9.83
C PHE A 332 7.08 3.72 -10.58
N GLY A 333 7.37 2.64 -9.85
CA GLY A 333 7.57 1.30 -10.39
C GLY A 333 6.36 0.43 -10.08
N LEU A 334 5.35 0.43 -10.95
CA LEU A 334 4.11 -0.28 -10.67
C LEU A 334 3.97 -1.51 -11.55
N ASP A 335 3.93 -2.68 -10.93
CA ASP A 335 3.72 -3.96 -11.63
C ASP A 335 2.25 -4.18 -12.08
N LEU A 336 1.33 -3.28 -11.73
CA LEU A 336 -0.12 -3.51 -11.85
C LEU A 336 -0.86 -2.51 -12.74
N ALA A 337 -2.02 -2.95 -13.25
CA ALA A 337 -2.85 -2.31 -14.27
C ALA A 337 -3.59 -1.03 -13.82
N SER A 338 -3.37 -0.57 -12.59
CA SER A 338 -4.07 0.57 -11.99
C SER A 338 -3.41 1.89 -12.40
N PRO A 339 -4.17 3.01 -12.44
CA PRO A 339 -3.60 4.29 -12.78
C PRO A 339 -2.60 4.76 -11.72
N VAL A 340 -1.44 5.28 -12.14
CA VAL A 340 -0.43 5.80 -11.20
C VAL A 340 -0.97 7.05 -10.50
N ILE A 341 -1.63 7.94 -11.25
CA ILE A 341 -2.20 9.19 -10.75
C ILE A 341 -3.65 9.32 -11.22
N ALA A 342 -4.57 9.47 -10.26
CA ALA A 342 -5.99 9.69 -10.53
C ALA A 342 -6.45 11.08 -10.05
N GLN A 343 -7.12 11.84 -10.92
CA GLN A 343 -7.81 13.08 -10.56
C GLN A 343 -9.31 12.88 -10.71
N ALA A 344 -10.10 13.23 -9.69
CA ALA A 344 -11.55 13.22 -9.79
C ALA A 344 -12.19 14.44 -9.14
N GLY A 345 -13.29 14.95 -9.70
CA GLY A 345 -14.13 15.96 -9.03
C GLY A 345 -13.39 17.25 -8.64
N GLY A 346 -12.66 17.86 -9.58
CA GLY A 346 -12.00 19.16 -9.39
C GLY A 346 -10.64 19.15 -8.70
N GLY A 347 -10.08 17.97 -8.40
CA GLY A 347 -8.71 17.87 -7.89
C GLY A 347 -7.66 18.28 -8.95
N ARG A 348 -6.58 18.95 -8.51
CA ARG A 348 -5.49 19.45 -9.37
C ARG A 348 -4.12 19.04 -8.85
N LEU A 349 -3.36 18.27 -9.62
CA LEU A 349 -2.00 17.85 -9.30
C LEU A 349 -1.03 18.23 -10.42
N ILE A 350 -0.02 19.04 -10.10
CA ILE A 350 1.05 19.42 -11.03
C ILE A 350 2.17 18.39 -10.95
N CYS A 351 2.43 17.66 -12.03
CA CYS A 351 3.38 16.56 -12.07
C CYS A 351 4.61 16.92 -12.91
N HIS A 352 5.78 17.04 -12.29
CA HIS A 352 7.00 17.49 -12.98
C HIS A 352 8.24 16.63 -12.70
N GLY A 353 8.91 16.14 -13.75
CA GLY A 353 10.20 15.46 -13.56
C GLY A 353 10.11 14.07 -12.92
N ASN A 354 8.97 13.39 -13.02
CA ASN A 354 8.78 12.06 -12.45
C ASN A 354 9.24 10.97 -13.42
N ARG A 355 9.53 9.77 -12.89
CA ARG A 355 9.90 8.58 -13.65
C ARG A 355 8.84 7.50 -13.46
N PHE A 356 8.27 7.02 -14.55
CA PHE A 356 7.26 5.97 -14.53
C PHE A 356 7.81 4.70 -15.20
N PHE A 357 7.65 3.58 -14.51
CA PHE A 357 8.01 2.23 -14.94
C PHE A 357 6.83 1.30 -14.64
N GLY A 358 6.61 0.32 -15.53
CA GLY A 358 5.53 -0.65 -15.39
C GLY A 358 4.47 -0.56 -16.49
N SER A 359 3.64 -1.59 -16.61
CA SER A 359 2.71 -1.78 -17.75
C SER A 359 1.33 -1.13 -17.60
N GLY A 360 1.13 -0.36 -16.53
CA GLY A 360 -0.15 0.26 -16.17
C GLY A 360 -0.44 1.60 -16.85
N THR A 361 -1.67 2.08 -16.64
CA THR A 361 -2.07 3.45 -17.02
C THR A 361 -1.33 4.44 -16.13
N ALA A 362 -0.78 5.52 -16.68
CA ALA A 362 -0.06 6.48 -15.86
C ALA A 362 -0.98 7.54 -15.24
N PHE A 363 -1.91 8.05 -16.03
CA PHE A 363 -2.80 9.13 -15.62
C PHE A 363 -4.24 8.77 -15.95
N LEU A 364 -5.12 8.91 -14.95
CA LEU A 364 -6.56 8.85 -15.10
C LEU A 364 -7.13 10.19 -14.67
N VAL A 365 -7.74 10.91 -15.60
CA VAL A 365 -8.43 12.18 -15.29
C VAL A 365 -9.92 11.93 -15.47
N GLY A 366 -10.63 11.82 -14.36
CA GLY A 366 -12.09 11.67 -14.34
C GLY A 366 -12.76 13.00 -14.02
N ALA A 367 -13.67 13.44 -14.88
CA ALA A 367 -14.60 14.50 -14.52
C ALA A 367 -15.60 13.93 -13.50
N GLY A 368 -15.66 14.55 -12.31
CA GLY A 368 -16.77 14.30 -11.39
C GLY A 368 -18.04 14.94 -11.94
N TYR A 369 -19.20 14.39 -11.59
CA TYR A 369 -20.48 14.92 -12.07
C TYR A 369 -20.63 16.40 -11.70
N GLY A 370 -20.74 17.28 -12.71
CA GLY A 370 -20.91 18.73 -12.52
C GLY A 370 -19.66 19.50 -12.07
N VAL A 371 -18.46 18.89 -12.14
CA VAL A 371 -17.21 19.60 -11.85
C VAL A 371 -16.22 19.36 -12.99
N ASN A 372 -15.80 20.45 -13.64
CA ASN A 372 -14.81 20.38 -14.69
C ASN A 372 -13.48 19.90 -14.12
N PRO A 373 -12.86 18.88 -14.72
CA PRO A 373 -11.53 18.48 -14.30
C PRO A 373 -10.58 19.65 -14.59
N GLU A 374 -9.83 20.06 -13.57
CA GLU A 374 -8.73 21.00 -13.75
C GLU A 374 -7.69 20.38 -14.70
N PRO A 375 -7.01 21.20 -15.53
CA PRO A 375 -6.01 20.67 -16.44
C PRO A 375 -4.92 19.92 -15.69
N LEU A 376 -4.64 18.70 -16.13
CA LEU A 376 -3.46 17.96 -15.68
C LEU A 376 -2.23 18.61 -16.32
N ASP A 377 -1.33 19.15 -15.49
CA ASP A 377 -0.04 19.69 -15.90
C ASP A 377 1.03 18.62 -15.65
N ALA A 378 1.44 17.91 -16.71
CA ALA A 378 2.34 16.76 -16.62
C ALA A 378 3.63 16.96 -17.45
N ARG A 379 4.44 17.96 -17.12
CA ARG A 379 5.67 18.31 -17.85
C ARG A 379 6.91 17.53 -17.43
N CYS A 380 7.85 17.35 -18.35
CA CYS A 380 9.18 16.77 -18.10
C CYS A 380 9.16 15.37 -17.43
N ASN A 381 8.11 14.57 -17.62
CA ASN A 381 8.05 13.23 -17.04
C ASN A 381 8.75 12.22 -17.98
N TRP A 382 9.56 11.33 -17.40
CA TRP A 382 10.27 10.27 -18.09
C TRP A 382 9.55 8.93 -18.00
N TRP A 383 9.58 8.17 -19.09
CA TRP A 383 8.85 6.93 -19.26
C TRP A 383 9.82 5.80 -19.64
N GLY A 384 9.87 4.76 -18.83
CA GLY A 384 10.77 3.62 -19.06
C GLY A 384 10.39 2.80 -20.28
N VAL A 385 11.35 2.60 -21.18
CA VAL A 385 11.20 1.91 -22.47
C VAL A 385 11.28 0.37 -22.38
N ASP A 386 11.50 -0.18 -21.19
CA ASP A 386 11.66 -1.63 -21.01
C ASP A 386 10.33 -2.41 -21.10
N ASN A 387 9.20 -1.71 -21.29
CA ASN A 387 7.94 -2.32 -21.71
C ASN A 387 7.99 -2.64 -23.21
N ILE A 388 8.41 -3.87 -23.52
CA ILE A 388 8.34 -4.53 -24.83
C ILE A 388 6.91 -4.67 -25.42
N ASN A 389 5.89 -4.18 -24.73
CA ASN A 389 4.57 -3.94 -25.30
C ASN A 389 4.44 -2.41 -25.48
N GLU A 390 4.46 -1.92 -26.72
CA GLU A 390 4.28 -0.51 -27.12
C GLU A 390 2.87 0.05 -26.76
N ALA A 391 2.40 -0.13 -25.54
CA ALA A 391 1.10 0.35 -25.08
C ALA A 391 1.27 1.75 -24.47
N ALA A 392 1.00 2.74 -25.31
CA ALA A 392 0.32 3.99 -25.03
C ALA A 392 0.51 4.63 -23.63
N ILE A 393 0.98 5.88 -23.62
CA ILE A 393 0.70 6.82 -22.53
C ILE A 393 -0.82 7.07 -22.53
N ILE A 394 -1.57 6.17 -21.90
CA ILE A 394 -3.02 6.32 -21.79
C ILE A 394 -3.26 7.37 -20.71
N ALA A 395 -3.37 8.63 -21.11
CA ALA A 395 -4.20 9.55 -20.35
C ALA A 395 -5.64 9.17 -20.69
N ARG A 396 -6.31 8.43 -19.79
CA ARG A 396 -7.73 8.15 -19.96
C ARG A 396 -8.48 9.34 -19.40
N ILE A 397 -9.08 10.12 -20.28
CA ILE A 397 -10.00 11.19 -19.90
C ILE A 397 -11.39 10.57 -19.91
N MET A 398 -12.03 10.53 -18.74
CA MET A 398 -13.43 10.11 -18.62
C MET A 398 -14.24 11.36 -18.29
N SER A 399 -14.94 11.92 -19.28
CA SER A 399 -15.91 12.99 -19.04
C SER A 399 -17.31 12.42 -18.86
N SER A 400 -18.03 12.90 -17.84
CA SER A 400 -19.43 12.52 -17.57
C SER A 400 -20.41 13.70 -17.76
N GLY A 401 -19.93 14.87 -18.21
CA GLY A 401 -20.73 16.06 -18.50
C GLY A 401 -20.12 16.83 -19.66
N GLY A 402 -20.93 17.56 -20.44
CA GLY A 402 -20.60 18.13 -21.76
C GLY A 402 -19.47 19.18 -21.84
N ASP A 403 -18.60 19.29 -20.83
CA ASP A 403 -17.47 20.22 -20.83
C ASP A 403 -16.14 19.51 -21.19
N PRO A 404 -15.26 20.15 -21.99
CA PRO A 404 -13.97 19.60 -22.39
C PRO A 404 -13.00 19.49 -21.21
N ALA A 405 -12.38 18.32 -21.04
CA ALA A 405 -11.20 18.18 -20.21
C ALA A 405 -9.94 18.54 -21.03
N THR A 406 -9.07 19.39 -20.48
CA THR A 406 -7.80 19.77 -21.12
C THR A 406 -6.65 18.98 -20.51
N LEU A 407 -5.81 18.38 -21.37
CA LEU A 407 -4.55 17.75 -20.98
C LEU A 407 -3.38 18.61 -21.49
N ILE A 408 -2.51 19.10 -20.59
CA ILE A 408 -1.26 19.78 -20.96
C ILE A 408 -0.10 18.81 -20.74
N TYR A 409 0.50 18.35 -21.82
CA TYR A 409 1.52 17.29 -21.79
C TYR A 409 2.73 17.65 -22.65
N THR A 410 3.91 17.69 -22.04
CA THR A 410 5.22 17.76 -22.74
C THR A 410 6.02 16.48 -22.46
N PRO A 411 6.10 15.53 -23.40
CA PRO A 411 6.89 14.31 -23.22
C PRO A 411 8.38 14.62 -23.18
N TRP A 412 9.12 13.96 -22.29
CA TRP A 412 10.57 14.06 -22.25
C TRP A 412 11.22 12.68 -22.36
N GLN A 413 11.86 12.41 -23.50
CA GLN A 413 12.75 11.27 -23.68
C GLN A 413 14.18 11.78 -23.69
N ALA A 414 14.82 11.82 -22.51
CA ALA A 414 16.26 11.98 -22.44
C ALA A 414 16.89 10.88 -21.59
N THR A 415 18.16 10.60 -21.86
CA THR A 415 19.04 9.83 -20.97
C THR A 415 18.98 10.41 -19.55
N PRO A 416 18.95 9.58 -18.49
CA PRO A 416 18.92 10.06 -17.11
C PRO A 416 20.00 11.14 -16.87
N GLY A 417 19.59 12.38 -16.56
CA GLY A 417 20.48 13.49 -16.20
C GLY A 417 20.57 14.70 -17.14
N ALA A 418 19.85 14.74 -18.27
CA ALA A 418 19.74 15.96 -19.08
C ALA A 418 18.85 17.02 -18.38
N ALA A 419 18.97 18.31 -18.74
CA ALA A 419 18.08 19.35 -18.21
C ALA A 419 16.79 19.43 -19.06
N CYS A 420 15.66 19.90 -18.50
CA CYS A 420 14.50 20.30 -19.30
C CYS A 420 14.95 21.41 -20.26
N GLY A 421 14.93 21.16 -21.58
CA GLY A 421 15.35 22.10 -22.61
C GLY A 421 16.24 21.52 -23.71
N ASP A 422 16.75 20.28 -23.58
CA ASP A 422 17.45 19.60 -24.68
C ASP A 422 16.42 18.88 -25.58
N ASP A 423 16.45 19.16 -26.89
CA ASP A 423 15.54 18.62 -27.91
C ASP A 423 15.34 17.09 -27.79
N PRO A 424 14.18 16.61 -27.30
CA PRO A 424 13.93 15.19 -27.22
C PRO A 424 13.53 14.63 -28.61
N PRO A 425 13.92 13.39 -28.96
CA PRO A 425 13.44 12.71 -30.15
C PRO A 425 11.90 12.63 -30.15
N ALA A 426 11.30 12.51 -31.35
CA ALA A 426 9.86 12.47 -31.52
C ALA A 426 9.23 11.31 -30.71
N VAL A 427 8.36 11.64 -29.76
CA VAL A 427 7.61 10.68 -28.95
C VAL A 427 6.23 10.50 -29.54
N LEU A 428 5.80 9.25 -29.73
CA LEU A 428 4.44 8.90 -30.11
C LEU A 428 3.57 8.91 -28.84
N VAL A 429 2.65 9.86 -28.73
CA VAL A 429 1.68 9.94 -27.63
C VAL A 429 0.35 9.37 -28.11
N HIS A 430 -0.12 8.29 -27.48
CA HIS A 430 -1.45 7.71 -27.72
C HIS A 430 -2.42 8.22 -26.67
N VAL A 431 -3.22 9.23 -27.00
CA VAL A 431 -4.30 9.67 -26.10
C VAL A 431 -5.54 8.84 -26.42
N ALA A 432 -6.03 8.09 -25.45
CA ALA A 432 -7.30 7.36 -25.55
C ALA A 432 -8.38 8.10 -24.76
N VAL A 433 -9.29 8.76 -25.48
CA VAL A 433 -10.46 9.41 -24.90
C VAL A 433 -11.60 8.40 -24.89
N VAL A 434 -12.19 8.12 -23.72
CA VAL A 434 -13.30 7.17 -23.58
C VAL A 434 -14.50 7.90 -23.01
N PHE A 435 -15.58 7.97 -23.78
CA PHE A 435 -16.86 8.50 -23.37
C PHE A 435 -17.71 7.36 -22.77
N ASP A 436 -18.26 7.55 -21.57
CA ASP A 436 -19.16 6.58 -20.91
C ASP A 436 -20.62 7.04 -21.09
N GLU A 437 -21.31 6.53 -22.11
CA GLU A 437 -22.70 6.90 -22.44
C GLU A 437 -23.76 6.15 -21.61
N ARG A 438 -23.47 5.71 -20.39
CA ARG A 438 -24.42 4.93 -19.58
C ARG A 438 -25.70 5.67 -19.11
N HIS A 439 -26.04 6.82 -19.69
CA HIS A 439 -27.32 7.49 -19.47
C HIS A 439 -27.97 8.01 -20.77
N PRO A 440 -29.26 7.70 -21.04
CA PRO A 440 -29.99 8.28 -22.16
C PRO A 440 -30.43 9.70 -21.77
N LEU A 441 -29.57 10.69 -21.96
CA LEU A 441 -29.96 12.10 -21.90
C LEU A 441 -30.39 12.51 -23.31
N TRP A 442 -31.67 12.86 -23.48
CA TRP A 442 -32.28 13.12 -24.78
C TRP A 442 -32.16 14.59 -25.25
N ASP A 443 -31.49 15.50 -24.52
CA ASP A 443 -31.57 16.95 -24.81
C ASP A 443 -30.30 17.80 -24.49
N GLU A 444 -29.11 17.23 -24.24
CA GLU A 444 -27.88 18.02 -23.99
C GLU A 444 -26.84 17.87 -25.12
N GLU A 445 -26.19 18.99 -25.51
CA GLU A 445 -25.17 19.01 -26.57
C GLU A 445 -23.95 18.15 -26.16
N PRO A 446 -23.40 17.32 -27.06
CA PRO A 446 -22.21 16.54 -26.77
C PRO A 446 -21.00 17.46 -26.58
N GLY A 447 -20.31 17.31 -25.44
CA GLY A 447 -19.09 18.06 -25.14
C GLY A 447 -17.93 17.69 -26.07
N GLY A 448 -17.20 18.71 -26.53
CA GLY A 448 -15.92 18.51 -27.21
C GLY A 448 -14.80 18.11 -26.23
N VAL A 449 -13.65 17.67 -26.75
CA VAL A 449 -12.41 17.54 -25.97
C VAL A 449 -11.32 18.34 -26.67
N ASP A 450 -10.77 19.33 -25.98
CA ASP A 450 -9.65 20.13 -26.49
C ASP A 450 -8.32 19.50 -26.07
N LEU A 451 -7.60 18.96 -27.05
CA LEU A 451 -6.27 18.39 -26.87
C LEU A 451 -5.22 19.32 -27.48
N SER A 452 -4.37 19.92 -26.64
CA SER A 452 -3.19 20.67 -27.09
C SER A 452 -1.91 19.94 -26.70
N VAL A 453 -1.19 19.39 -27.68
CA VAL A 453 0.18 18.88 -27.47
C VAL A 453 1.16 19.90 -28.03
N MET A 454 1.80 20.64 -27.13
CA MET A 454 2.86 21.59 -27.46
C MET A 454 4.18 21.08 -26.91
N ASP A 455 5.31 21.43 -27.51
CA ASP A 455 6.61 21.35 -26.84
C ASP A 455 6.89 22.62 -26.01
N ASP A 456 8.04 22.64 -25.33
CA ASP A 456 8.45 23.74 -24.46
C ASP A 456 8.60 25.08 -25.21
N ASP A 457 8.70 25.03 -26.55
CA ASP A 457 8.78 26.20 -27.44
C ASP A 457 7.41 26.58 -28.08
N GLY A 458 6.34 25.86 -27.74
CA GLY A 458 4.99 26.12 -28.23
C GLY A 458 4.69 25.54 -29.62
N TYR A 459 5.51 24.62 -30.14
CA TYR A 459 5.26 23.96 -31.42
C TYR A 459 4.38 22.71 -31.26
N PRO A 460 3.40 22.49 -32.17
CA PRO A 460 2.55 21.31 -32.14
C PRO A 460 3.34 20.04 -32.51
N ARG A 461 3.17 18.96 -31.73
CA ARG A 461 3.74 17.63 -32.04
C ARG A 461 2.67 16.65 -32.54
N LEU A 462 3.12 15.56 -33.19
CA LEU A 462 2.25 14.51 -33.73
C LEU A 462 1.39 13.90 -32.62
N LEU A 463 0.08 14.13 -32.69
CA LEU A 463 -0.91 13.57 -31.79
C LEU A 463 -1.64 12.42 -32.50
N VAL A 464 -1.54 11.21 -31.95
CA VAL A 464 -2.38 10.09 -32.38
C VAL A 464 -3.50 9.94 -31.36
N VAL A 465 -4.70 10.40 -31.75
CA VAL A 465 -5.91 10.22 -30.95
C VAL A 465 -6.54 8.89 -31.37
N THR A 466 -6.63 7.95 -30.43
CA THR A 466 -7.44 6.75 -30.63
C THR A 466 -8.72 6.93 -29.84
N VAL A 467 -9.85 7.04 -30.54
CA VAL A 467 -11.16 7.06 -29.89
C VAL A 467 -11.64 5.61 -29.82
N GLU A 468 -11.86 5.11 -28.62
CA GLU A 468 -12.48 3.80 -28.40
C GLU A 468 -13.96 4.01 -28.06
N PRO A 469 -14.88 3.88 -29.03
CA PRO A 469 -16.31 3.94 -28.73
C PRO A 469 -16.71 2.71 -27.91
N GLN A 470 -17.45 2.90 -26.81
CA GLN A 470 -18.01 1.77 -26.05
C GLN A 470 -19.25 1.16 -26.73
N HIS A 471 -19.87 1.87 -27.70
CA HIS A 471 -21.04 1.48 -28.51
C HIS A 471 -21.00 2.09 -29.92
N ASP A 472 -21.83 1.63 -30.87
CA ASP A 472 -21.85 2.00 -32.31
C ASP A 472 -21.88 3.53 -32.58
N GLY A 473 -20.72 4.18 -32.61
CA GLY A 473 -20.55 5.61 -32.83
C GLY A 473 -19.51 5.92 -33.90
N PHE A 474 -19.79 6.94 -34.74
CA PHE A 474 -18.88 7.39 -35.79
C PHE A 474 -17.99 8.53 -35.29
N VAL A 475 -16.70 8.50 -35.66
CA VAL A 475 -15.78 9.62 -35.42
C VAL A 475 -15.71 10.45 -36.70
N HIS A 476 -16.23 11.68 -36.66
CA HIS A 476 -16.01 12.68 -37.70
C HIS A 476 -14.98 13.71 -37.21
N ALA A 477 -14.04 14.08 -38.07
CA ALA A 477 -13.08 15.16 -37.80
C ALA A 477 -13.22 16.24 -38.88
N TYR A 478 -13.34 17.50 -38.46
CA TYR A 478 -13.41 18.64 -39.34
C TYR A 478 -12.28 19.63 -39.01
N ASP A 479 -11.61 20.13 -40.04
CA ASP A 479 -10.66 21.24 -39.95
C ASP A 479 -11.41 22.52 -40.31
N TRP A 480 -11.40 23.52 -39.42
CA TRP A 480 -12.02 24.81 -39.66
C TRP A 480 -10.98 25.93 -39.70
N SER A 481 -10.31 26.08 -40.84
CA SER A 481 -9.53 27.29 -41.12
C SER A 481 -10.42 28.36 -41.78
N ALA A 482 -10.74 29.39 -41.01
CA ALA A 482 -11.36 30.61 -41.52
C ALA A 482 -10.30 31.63 -41.92
N SER A 483 -9.58 31.41 -43.03
CA SER A 483 -9.05 32.52 -43.83
C SER A 483 -8.68 32.07 -45.26
N ALA A 484 -8.95 32.97 -46.21
CA ALA A 484 -8.90 32.72 -47.63
C ALA A 484 -7.49 32.34 -48.15
N GLY A 485 -7.38 31.21 -48.85
CA GLY A 485 -6.30 30.97 -49.82
C GLY A 485 -5.50 29.67 -49.71
N GLY A 486 -5.84 28.74 -48.81
CA GLY A 486 -5.12 27.47 -48.64
C GLY A 486 -5.67 26.31 -49.48
N THR A 487 -4.78 25.54 -50.10
CA THR A 487 -5.08 24.37 -50.93
C THR A 487 -5.76 23.24 -50.14
N LEU A 488 -6.85 22.72 -50.70
CA LEU A 488 -7.62 21.58 -50.20
C LEU A 488 -6.76 20.29 -50.23
N PHE A 489 -6.46 19.69 -49.07
CA PHE A 489 -5.89 18.33 -49.01
C PHE A 489 -6.96 17.33 -48.54
N ARG A 490 -7.43 16.52 -49.48
CA ARG A 490 -8.14 15.26 -49.19
C ARG A 490 -7.10 14.18 -48.98
N ASN A 491 -6.95 13.65 -47.76
CA ASN A 491 -6.66 12.23 -47.50
C ASN A 491 -6.52 12.01 -45.98
N ALA A 492 -7.64 11.77 -45.31
CA ALA A 492 -7.63 10.91 -44.14
C ALA A 492 -7.51 9.47 -44.65
N THR A 493 -6.47 8.74 -44.25
CA THR A 493 -6.35 7.32 -44.60
C THR A 493 -6.77 6.50 -43.39
N VAL A 494 -7.96 5.93 -43.44
CA VAL A 494 -8.43 4.94 -42.46
C VAL A 494 -7.77 3.61 -42.81
N TRP A 495 -7.02 3.02 -41.88
CA TRP A 495 -6.48 1.67 -42.04
C TRP A 495 -7.48 0.64 -41.52
N PRO A 496 -8.01 -0.25 -42.38
CA PRO A 496 -8.82 -1.36 -41.91
C PRO A 496 -7.93 -2.42 -41.24
N ALA A 497 -8.36 -2.91 -40.08
CA ALA A 497 -7.75 -4.06 -39.43
C ALA A 497 -8.08 -5.34 -40.21
N GLY A 498 -7.13 -5.84 -41.00
CA GLY A 498 -7.11 -7.21 -41.52
C GLY A 498 -7.23 -7.37 -43.05
N PRO A 499 -6.57 -8.39 -43.65
CA PRO A 499 -6.55 -8.57 -45.10
C PRO A 499 -7.74 -9.43 -45.57
N GLY A 500 -8.71 -8.82 -46.24
CA GLY A 500 -9.65 -9.55 -47.08
C GLY A 500 -11.06 -8.97 -47.16
N GLY A 501 -11.25 -7.89 -47.91
CA GLY A 501 -12.58 -7.42 -48.28
C GLY A 501 -12.52 -6.35 -49.36
N THR A 502 -12.93 -6.68 -50.59
CA THR A 502 -13.15 -5.71 -51.68
C THR A 502 -14.44 -4.94 -51.42
N ALA A 503 -14.37 -3.62 -51.30
CA ALA A 503 -15.52 -2.74 -51.09
C ALA A 503 -16.32 -2.48 -52.39
N TYR A 504 -17.65 -2.54 -52.30
CA TYR A 504 -18.60 -1.91 -53.25
C TYR A 504 -19.01 -0.53 -52.70
N PRO A 505 -19.40 0.44 -53.56
CA PRO A 505 -19.81 1.76 -53.11
C PRO A 505 -21.28 1.76 -52.70
N GLY A 506 -21.54 1.85 -51.40
CA GLY A 506 -22.87 2.07 -50.83
C GLY A 506 -23.11 1.19 -49.61
N GLN A 507 -23.15 1.83 -48.43
CA GLN A 507 -23.19 1.25 -47.07
C GLN A 507 -21.83 0.74 -46.58
N SER A 508 -21.24 1.47 -45.62
CA SER A 508 -20.19 0.94 -44.74
C SER A 508 -20.83 0.64 -43.39
N ASP A 509 -20.85 -0.65 -43.05
CA ASP A 509 -21.09 -1.16 -41.71
C ASP A 509 -19.87 -0.86 -40.80
N ASP A 510 -20.12 -0.86 -39.50
CA ASP A 510 -19.24 -0.60 -38.33
C ASP A 510 -17.73 -0.75 -38.57
N VAL A 511 -17.00 0.35 -38.39
CA VAL A 511 -15.53 0.35 -38.41
C VAL A 511 -15.00 0.98 -37.12
N ASN A 512 -14.46 0.14 -36.22
CA ASN A 512 -13.49 0.60 -35.22
C ASN A 512 -12.25 1.10 -35.95
N GLY A 513 -11.89 2.37 -35.80
CA GLY A 513 -10.78 2.97 -36.53
C GLY A 513 -9.97 3.95 -35.70
N SER A 514 -8.64 3.86 -35.80
CA SER A 514 -7.72 4.88 -35.31
C SER A 514 -7.57 5.98 -36.37
N ALA A 515 -7.64 7.24 -35.97
CA ALA A 515 -7.36 8.38 -36.85
C ALA A 515 -5.96 8.93 -36.53
N ILE A 516 -5.08 8.98 -37.54
CA ILE A 516 -3.76 9.61 -37.41
C ILE A 516 -3.87 11.02 -37.98
N PHE A 517 -3.59 12.03 -37.17
CA PHE A 517 -3.55 13.43 -37.58
C PHE A 517 -2.09 13.89 -37.65
N CYS A 518 -1.64 14.26 -38.85
CA CYS A 518 -0.30 14.83 -39.04
C CYS A 518 -0.41 16.34 -39.19
N VAL A 519 0.13 17.11 -38.24
CA VAL A 519 0.28 18.57 -38.36
C VAL A 519 1.68 18.86 -38.92
N PRO A 520 1.82 19.62 -40.03
CA PRO A 520 3.14 19.94 -40.57
C PRO A 520 3.89 20.94 -39.68
N ALA A 521 5.19 20.69 -39.50
CA ALA A 521 6.09 21.60 -38.78
C ALA A 521 6.13 22.97 -39.48
N GLY A 522 5.63 24.02 -38.81
CA GLY A 522 5.63 25.40 -39.32
C GLY A 522 4.34 26.20 -39.12
N ALA A 523 3.24 25.58 -38.67
CA ALA A 523 2.01 26.29 -38.29
C ALA A 523 2.14 26.85 -36.86
N GLY A 524 2.75 28.03 -36.72
CA GLY A 524 2.78 28.75 -35.45
C GLY A 524 1.40 29.33 -35.14
N GLY A 525 0.78 28.90 -34.04
CA GLY A 525 -0.42 29.53 -33.47
C GLY A 525 -1.78 28.92 -33.82
N GLU A 526 -1.85 27.69 -34.35
CA GLU A 526 -3.14 27.04 -34.64
C GLU A 526 -3.55 26.04 -33.55
N THR A 527 -4.74 26.23 -32.98
CA THR A 527 -5.41 25.26 -32.09
C THR A 527 -6.14 24.23 -32.93
N MET A 528 -5.97 22.94 -32.62
CA MET A 528 -6.74 21.86 -33.24
C MET A 528 -7.93 21.51 -32.34
N SER A 529 -9.17 21.78 -32.76
CA SER A 529 -10.37 21.32 -32.06
C SER A 529 -10.88 20.02 -32.70
N VAL A 530 -11.15 19.00 -31.89
CA VAL A 530 -11.77 17.75 -32.36
C VAL A 530 -13.21 17.70 -31.84
N THR A 531 -14.19 17.82 -32.73
CA THR A 531 -15.62 17.71 -32.40
C THR A 531 -16.15 16.36 -32.84
N ILE A 532 -16.73 15.58 -31.91
CA ILE A 532 -17.38 14.31 -32.20
C ILE A 532 -18.89 14.53 -32.16
N THR A 533 -19.58 14.20 -33.25
CA THR A 533 -21.05 14.34 -33.39
C THR A 533 -21.73 12.98 -33.36
N ASP A 534 -22.90 12.90 -32.75
CA ASP A 534 -23.74 11.69 -32.80
C ASP A 534 -24.37 11.46 -34.19
N ASN A 535 -25.04 10.32 -34.35
CA ASN A 535 -25.59 9.81 -35.61
C ASN A 535 -26.74 10.63 -36.23
N TRP A 536 -27.17 11.75 -35.63
CA TRP A 536 -28.43 12.41 -36.01
C TRP A 536 -28.28 13.80 -36.64
N GLY A 537 -27.05 14.28 -36.87
CA GLY A 537 -26.79 15.36 -37.83
C GLY A 537 -27.37 16.74 -37.48
N ALA A 538 -27.64 17.02 -36.21
CA ALA A 538 -27.97 18.37 -35.76
C ALA A 538 -26.71 19.04 -35.20
N ALA A 539 -26.10 19.92 -35.99
CA ALA A 539 -25.08 20.85 -35.50
C ALA A 539 -25.78 22.03 -34.82
N THR A 540 -25.58 22.20 -33.52
CA THR A 540 -25.88 23.45 -32.80
C THR A 540 -24.73 23.78 -31.87
N GLY A 541 -24.30 25.05 -31.85
CA GLY A 541 -23.33 25.58 -30.88
C GLY A 541 -21.96 25.97 -31.44
N SER A 542 -21.63 27.28 -31.40
CA SER A 542 -20.29 27.81 -31.69
C SER A 542 -19.47 27.96 -30.41
N ALA A 543 -18.29 27.35 -30.33
CA ALA A 543 -17.30 27.69 -29.31
C ALA A 543 -16.53 28.95 -29.74
N THR A 544 -16.49 29.96 -28.89
CA THR A 544 -15.62 31.14 -29.04
C THR A 544 -14.18 30.76 -28.73
N SER A 545 -13.29 30.91 -29.71
CA SER A 545 -11.85 30.79 -29.53
C SER A 545 -11.28 32.01 -28.79
N PHE A 546 -10.46 31.76 -27.77
CA PHE A 546 -9.52 32.74 -27.26
C PHE A 546 -8.15 32.46 -27.89
N VAL A 547 -7.64 33.47 -28.58
CA VAL A 547 -6.25 33.52 -29.07
C VAL A 547 -5.41 34.10 -27.95
N TYR A 548 -4.34 33.42 -27.53
CA TYR A 548 -3.23 34.03 -26.78
C TYR A 548 -2.06 34.29 -27.72
#